data_AF-A0A142YBV1-F1
#
_entry.id   AF-A0A142YBV1-F1
#
_cell.length_a   1.000
_cell.length_b   1.000
_cell.length_c   1.000
_cell.angle_alpha   90.00
_cell.angle_beta   90.00
_cell.angle_gamma   90.00
#
_symmetry.space_group_name_H-M   'P 1'
#
loop_
_entity.id
_entity.type
_entity.pdbx_description
1 polymer ?
#
loop_
_entity_poly.entity_id
_entity_poly.type
_entity_poly.pdbx_seq_one_letter_code
_entity_poly.pdbx_strand_id
1 'polypeptide(L)'
;MTETIDATPTPPVVPATPAQAEAAAEAEAHDPYLKVLFGLMVMTILEYFYARVFKDAPGPLIFGLVLMAAAKASLVGWFFMHLKYERLWVFLVLAPACVLALILTALLFPDFVMQHEPLDEPVPATASASATPPIAS
;
A
#
# COMPACT_ATOMS: atom_id res chain seq x y z
N MET A 1 -68.07 -19.82 21.29
CA MET A 1 -66.61 -19.65 21.40
C MET A 1 -66.05 -20.12 20.08
N THR A 2 -65.98 -19.19 19.12
CA THR A 2 -65.73 -19.48 17.70
C THR A 2 -64.43 -18.75 17.41
N GLU A 3 -63.33 -19.49 17.35
CA GLU A 3 -62.00 -18.92 17.16
C GLU A 3 -61.90 -18.32 15.76
N THR A 4 -61.86 -16.99 15.71
CA THR A 4 -61.37 -16.22 14.58
C THR A 4 -59.87 -16.48 14.47
N ILE A 5 -59.50 -17.47 13.65
CA ILE A 5 -58.11 -17.66 13.25
C ILE A 5 -57.72 -16.47 12.37
N ASP A 6 -56.93 -15.59 12.98
CA ASP A 6 -56.22 -14.46 12.41
C ASP A 6 -55.39 -14.92 11.22
N ALA A 7 -55.93 -14.73 10.02
CA ALA A 7 -55.20 -14.90 8.77
C ALA A 7 -54.37 -13.62 8.51
N THR A 8 -53.35 -13.38 9.33
CA THR A 8 -52.26 -12.50 8.93
C THR A 8 -51.54 -13.20 7.77
N PRO A 9 -51.52 -12.64 6.54
CA PRO A 9 -50.77 -13.22 5.44
C PRO A 9 -49.29 -13.07 5.77
N THR A 10 -48.67 -14.13 6.29
CA THR A 10 -47.22 -14.21 6.35
C THR A 10 -46.70 -14.14 4.92
N PRO A 11 -45.85 -13.16 4.57
CA PRO A 11 -45.29 -13.09 3.23
C PRO A 11 -44.57 -14.41 2.95
N PRO A 12 -44.66 -14.95 1.71
CA PRO A 12 -43.93 -16.14 1.36
C PRO A 12 -42.44 -15.88 1.62
N VAL A 13 -41.84 -16.68 2.50
CA VAL A 13 -40.38 -16.72 2.66
C VAL A 13 -39.85 -17.38 1.39
N VAL A 14 -39.68 -16.57 0.35
CA VAL A 14 -39.03 -16.98 -0.89
C VAL A 14 -37.61 -17.38 -0.48
N PRO A 15 -37.18 -18.63 -0.67
CA PRO A 15 -35.80 -19.00 -0.40
C PRO A 15 -34.92 -18.10 -1.27
N ALA A 16 -33.90 -17.49 -0.67
CA ALA A 16 -32.96 -16.63 -1.38
C ALA A 16 -32.53 -17.34 -2.66
N THR A 17 -32.75 -16.69 -3.80
CA THR A 17 -32.30 -17.21 -5.10
C THR A 17 -30.79 -17.50 -4.98
N PRO A 18 -30.22 -18.55 -5.59
CA PRO A 18 -28.79 -18.85 -5.47
C PRO A 18 -27.89 -17.63 -5.72
N ALA A 19 -28.28 -16.75 -6.64
CA ALA A 19 -27.61 -15.46 -6.90
C ALA A 19 -27.64 -14.46 -5.72
N GLN A 20 -28.71 -14.45 -4.91
CA GLN A 20 -28.83 -13.62 -3.70
C GLN A 20 -28.01 -14.19 -2.54
N ALA A 21 -27.86 -15.52 -2.48
CA ALA A 21 -26.98 -16.18 -1.50
C ALA A 21 -25.50 -15.97 -1.85
N GLU A 22 -25.12 -16.00 -3.13
CA GLU A 22 -23.76 -15.65 -3.59
C GLU A 22 -23.45 -14.17 -3.36
N ALA A 23 -24.37 -13.25 -3.69
CA ALA A 23 -24.17 -11.81 -3.44
C ALA A 23 -24.05 -11.48 -1.93
N ALA A 24 -24.78 -12.21 -1.07
CA ALA A 24 -24.65 -12.07 0.38
C ALA A 24 -23.31 -12.65 0.90
N ALA A 25 -22.86 -13.78 0.34
CA ALA A 25 -21.56 -14.38 0.68
C ALA A 25 -20.37 -13.52 0.21
N GLU A 26 -20.46 -12.89 -0.96
CA GLU A 26 -19.46 -11.92 -1.46
C GLU A 26 -19.43 -10.65 -0.60
N ALA A 27 -20.59 -10.16 -0.17
CA ALA A 27 -20.68 -8.99 0.72
C ALA A 27 -20.08 -9.28 2.11
N GLU A 28 -20.29 -10.47 2.67
CA GLU A 28 -19.72 -10.89 3.95
C GLU A 28 -18.20 -11.05 3.89
N ALA A 29 -17.66 -11.50 2.75
CA ALA A 29 -16.21 -11.64 2.54
C ALA A 29 -15.47 -10.31 2.33
N HIS A 30 -16.13 -9.26 1.84
CA HIS A 30 -15.52 -7.93 1.59
C HIS A 30 -15.42 -7.03 2.83
N ASP A 31 -16.25 -7.25 3.85
CA ASP A 31 -16.31 -6.40 5.04
C ASP A 31 -14.96 -6.26 5.82
N PRO A 32 -14.13 -7.32 5.98
CA PRO A 32 -12.85 -7.16 6.66
C PRO A 32 -11.82 -6.36 5.85
N TYR A 33 -11.77 -6.51 4.52
CA TYR A 33 -10.78 -5.83 3.67
C TYR A 33 -11.03 -4.32 3.55
N LEU A 34 -12.30 -3.90 3.52
CA LEU A 34 -12.67 -2.49 3.48
C LEU A 34 -12.26 -1.73 4.76
N LYS A 35 -12.31 -2.39 5.92
CA LYS A 35 -11.78 -1.83 7.18
C LYS A 35 -10.28 -1.58 7.12
N VAL A 36 -9.51 -2.49 6.53
CA VAL A 36 -8.06 -2.32 6.34
C VAL A 36 -7.76 -1.20 5.36
N LEU A 37 -8.46 -1.18 4.23
CA LEU A 37 -8.33 -0.14 3.22
C LEU A 37 -8.57 1.24 3.85
N PHE A 38 -9.63 1.38 4.64
CA PHE A 38 -9.94 2.63 5.30
C PHE A 38 -8.90 2.99 6.37
N GLY A 39 -8.45 2.02 7.17
CA GLY A 39 -7.36 2.23 8.15
C GLY A 39 -6.06 2.70 7.50
N LEU A 40 -5.66 2.07 6.39
CA LEU A 40 -4.50 2.45 5.60
C LEU A 40 -4.67 3.84 4.98
N MET A 41 -5.85 4.14 4.43
CA MET A 41 -6.17 5.46 3.85
C MET A 41 -5.99 6.57 4.88
N VAL A 42 -6.58 6.43 6.07
CA VAL A 42 -6.43 7.39 7.17
C VAL A 42 -4.95 7.56 7.54
N MET A 43 -4.21 6.47 7.65
CA MET A 43 -2.79 6.51 8.00
C MET A 43 -1.92 7.18 6.93
N THR A 44 -2.30 7.09 5.65
CA THR A 44 -1.63 7.81 4.55
C THR A 44 -1.92 9.30 4.59
N ILE A 45 -3.17 9.68 4.92
CA ILE A 45 -3.53 11.09 5.11
C ILE A 45 -2.71 11.68 6.27
N LEU A 46 -2.64 11.00 7.41
CA LEU A 46 -1.83 11.44 8.56
C LEU A 46 -0.35 11.59 8.19
N GLU A 47 0.20 10.65 7.42
CA GLU A 47 1.59 10.71 6.95
C GLU A 47 1.83 11.94 6.06
N TYR A 48 0.92 12.22 5.12
CA TYR A 48 1.02 13.40 4.26
C TYR A 48 1.02 14.69 5.07
N PHE A 49 0.13 14.80 6.07
CA PHE A 49 0.11 15.94 6.98
C PHE A 49 1.39 16.04 7.80
N TYR A 50 1.90 14.92 8.32
CA TYR A 50 3.16 14.89 9.07
C TYR A 50 4.33 15.37 8.20
N ALA A 51 4.45 14.87 6.97
CA ALA A 51 5.48 15.31 6.02
C ALA A 51 5.35 16.80 5.68
N ARG A 52 4.11 17.31 5.55
CA ARG A 52 3.84 18.73 5.28
C ARG A 52 4.31 19.64 6.42
N VAL A 53 4.13 19.21 7.66
CA VAL A 53 4.49 19.97 8.88
C VAL A 53 5.98 19.90 9.16
N PHE A 54 6.60 18.73 9.03
CA PHE A 54 8.00 18.50 9.42
C PHE A 54 9.02 18.65 8.28
N LYS A 55 8.62 19.28 7.16
CA LYS A 55 9.45 19.43 5.94
C LYS A 55 10.83 20.06 6.16
N ASP A 56 10.98 20.90 7.17
CA ASP A 56 12.20 21.68 7.40
C ASP A 56 13.25 20.93 8.26
N ALA A 57 12.90 19.76 8.81
CA ALA A 57 13.76 18.98 9.69
C ALA A 57 13.90 17.53 9.18
N PRO A 58 14.93 17.21 8.38
CA PRO A 58 15.04 15.91 7.70
C PRO A 58 15.18 14.72 8.66
N GLY A 59 15.87 14.90 9.80
CA GLY A 59 16.04 13.84 10.81
C GLY A 59 14.72 13.31 11.39
N PRO A 60 13.94 14.14 12.11
CA PRO A 60 12.66 13.71 12.68
C PRO A 60 11.59 13.40 11.62
N LEU A 61 11.69 13.99 10.42
CA LEU A 61 10.83 13.64 9.30
C LEU A 61 11.04 12.18 8.89
N ILE A 62 12.29 11.78 8.59
CA ILE A 62 12.60 10.42 8.14
C ILE A 62 12.24 9.40 9.22
N PHE A 63 12.63 9.65 10.47
CA PHE A 63 12.31 8.73 11.57
C PHE A 63 10.80 8.55 11.77
N GLY A 64 10.03 9.65 11.72
CA GLY A 64 8.57 9.59 11.84
C GLY A 64 7.90 8.86 10.68
N LEU A 65 8.37 9.06 9.45
CA LEU A 65 7.86 8.36 8.26
C LEU A 65 8.15 6.86 8.30
N VAL A 66 9.37 6.47 8.70
CA VAL A 66 9.74 5.05 8.84
C VAL A 66 8.90 4.36 9.92
N LEU A 67 8.67 5.03 11.05
CA LEU A 67 7.83 4.49 12.13
C LEU A 67 6.37 4.33 11.67
N MET A 68 5.82 5.32 10.96
CA MET A 68 4.49 5.22 10.36
C MET A 68 4.41 4.11 9.30
N ALA A 69 5.42 3.95 8.44
CA ALA A 69 5.48 2.85 7.48
C ALA A 69 5.48 1.48 8.18
N ALA A 70 6.25 1.33 9.26
CA ALA A 70 6.23 0.12 10.08
C ALA A 70 4.86 -0.14 10.74
N ALA A 71 4.16 0.92 11.16
CA ALA A 71 2.80 0.81 11.68
C ALA A 71 1.80 0.36 10.60
N LYS A 72 1.90 0.86 9.34
CA LYS A 72 1.09 0.35 8.21
C LYS A 72 1.32 -1.14 7.99
N ALA A 73 2.59 -1.56 7.94
CA ALA A 73 2.96 -2.96 7.77
C ALA A 73 2.41 -3.83 8.91
N SER A 74 2.42 -3.32 10.14
CA SER A 74 1.87 -4.00 11.32
C SER A 74 0.34 -4.08 11.26
N LEU A 75 -0.35 -3.05 10.78
CA LEU A 75 -1.81 -3.03 10.59
C LEU A 75 -2.20 -4.08 9.54
N VAL A 76 -1.49 -4.13 8.41
CA VAL A 76 -1.67 -5.17 7.37
C VAL A 76 -1.45 -6.55 7.98
N GLY A 77 -0.34 -6.76 8.71
CA GLY A 77 -0.05 -8.03 9.36
C GLY A 77 -1.07 -8.44 10.43
N TRP A 78 -1.66 -7.49 11.15
CA TRP A 78 -2.68 -7.79 12.16
C TRP A 78 -4.05 -8.07 11.53
N PHE A 79 -4.39 -7.39 10.44
CA PHE A 79 -5.75 -7.44 9.88
C PHE A 79 -5.92 -8.45 8.74
N PHE A 80 -4.90 -8.63 7.89
CA PHE A 80 -4.86 -9.77 6.94
C PHE A 80 -4.62 -11.10 7.67
N MET A 81 -4.28 -11.06 8.96
CA MET A 81 -4.10 -12.26 9.75
C MET A 81 -4.92 -12.25 11.04
N HIS A 82 -5.97 -13.06 11.08
CA HIS A 82 -6.35 -13.72 12.32
C HIS A 82 -5.27 -14.75 12.73
N LEU A 83 -4.03 -14.29 12.99
CA LEU A 83 -2.89 -15.10 13.48
C LEU A 83 -3.25 -15.89 14.74
N LYS A 84 -4.37 -15.61 15.41
CA LYS A 84 -4.74 -16.37 16.61
C LYS A 84 -5.10 -17.83 16.31
N TYR A 85 -5.46 -18.22 15.08
CA TYR A 85 -5.96 -19.57 14.81
C TYR A 85 -5.01 -20.55 14.11
N GLU A 86 -4.04 -20.13 13.28
CA GLU A 86 -3.02 -21.05 12.68
C GLU A 86 -1.65 -20.37 12.45
N ARG A 87 -1.06 -19.87 13.56
CA ARG A 87 0.02 -18.87 13.60
C ARG A 87 1.36 -19.26 12.94
N LEU A 88 1.69 -20.55 12.88
CA LEU A 88 3.05 -20.98 12.60
C LEU A 88 3.40 -20.93 11.11
N TRP A 89 2.52 -21.45 10.23
CA TRP A 89 2.81 -21.55 8.79
C TRP A 89 2.88 -20.18 8.11
N VAL A 90 1.96 -19.27 8.46
CA VAL A 90 2.02 -17.94 7.83
C VAL A 90 3.16 -17.09 8.39
N PHE A 91 3.47 -17.21 9.67
CA PHE A 91 4.68 -16.58 10.20
C PHE A 91 5.94 -17.12 9.52
N LEU A 92 5.99 -18.43 9.21
CA LEU A 92 7.11 -19.05 8.49
C LEU A 92 7.32 -18.49 7.07
N VAL A 93 6.27 -17.99 6.41
CA VAL A 93 6.35 -17.40 5.05
C VAL A 93 6.49 -15.87 5.11
N LEU A 94 5.81 -15.22 6.05
CA LEU A 94 5.82 -13.77 6.20
C LEU A 94 7.13 -13.28 6.85
N ALA A 95 7.67 -14.00 7.84
CA ALA A 95 8.92 -13.65 8.47
C ALA A 95 10.09 -13.59 7.47
N PRO A 96 10.36 -14.58 6.61
CA PRO A 96 11.41 -14.47 5.62
C PRO A 96 11.12 -13.39 4.59
N ALA A 97 9.86 -13.15 4.20
CA ALA A 97 9.52 -12.04 3.30
C ALA A 97 9.85 -10.67 3.92
N CYS A 98 9.51 -10.45 5.19
CA CYS A 98 9.86 -9.23 5.92
C CYS A 98 11.37 -9.08 6.10
N VAL A 99 12.07 -10.16 6.47
CA VAL A 99 13.54 -10.17 6.59
C VAL A 99 14.19 -9.85 5.25
N LEU A 100 13.72 -10.46 4.16
CA LEU A 100 14.23 -10.18 2.82
C LEU A 100 13.97 -8.73 2.41
N ALA A 101 12.78 -8.19 2.69
CA ALA A 101 12.46 -6.79 2.41
C ALA A 101 13.39 -5.82 3.16
N LEU A 102 13.69 -6.10 4.43
CA LEU A 102 14.64 -5.30 5.22
C LEU A 102 16.07 -5.41 4.67
N ILE A 103 16.51 -6.62 4.33
CA ILE A 103 17.83 -6.87 3.73
C ILE A 103 17.95 -6.12 2.39
N LEU A 104 16.96 -6.23 1.50
CA LEU A 104 16.95 -5.52 0.22
C LEU A 104 16.98 -4.01 0.42
N THR A 105 16.19 -3.48 1.36
CA THR A 105 16.18 -2.04 1.67
C THR A 105 17.56 -1.58 2.15
N ALA A 106 18.22 -2.37 3.00
CA ALA A 106 19.57 -2.07 3.49
C ALA A 106 20.63 -2.18 2.38
N LEU A 107 20.50 -3.15 1.46
CA LEU A 107 21.38 -3.30 0.30
C LEU A 107 21.19 -2.20 -0.74
N LEU A 108 19.99 -1.62 -0.83
CA LEU A 108 19.67 -0.52 -1.73
C LEU A 108 20.22 0.82 -1.22
N PHE A 109 20.38 0.97 0.10
CA PHE A 109 20.94 2.19 0.69
C PHE A 109 22.34 2.59 0.16
N PRO A 110 23.35 1.70 0.09
CA PRO A 110 24.65 2.06 -0.48
C PRO A 110 24.57 2.44 -1.96
N ASP A 111 23.64 1.89 -2.73
CA ASP A 111 23.44 2.24 -4.14
C ASP A 111 23.00 3.70 -4.31
N PHE A 112 22.02 4.15 -3.53
CA PHE A 112 21.59 5.56 -3.51
C PHE A 112 22.66 6.52 -2.98
N VAL A 113 23.47 6.08 -2.02
CA VAL A 113 24.50 6.95 -1.40
C VAL A 113 25.73 7.10 -2.28
N MET A 114 26.03 6.11 -3.13
CA MET A 114 27.22 6.13 -4.01
C MET A 114 26.96 6.74 -5.39
N GLN A 115 25.71 7.10 -5.72
CA GLN A 115 25.42 7.92 -6.91
C GLN A 115 25.92 9.35 -6.72
N HIS A 116 27.17 9.59 -7.13
CA HIS A 116 27.71 10.93 -7.35
C HIS A 116 27.18 11.43 -8.70
N GLU A 117 26.13 12.25 -8.71
CA GLU A 117 25.76 13.05 -9.88
C GLU A 117 26.92 13.99 -10.24
N PRO A 118 27.53 13.89 -11.43
CA PRO A 118 28.36 14.98 -11.95
C PRO A 118 27.42 16.09 -12.44
N LEU A 119 27.11 17.05 -11.56
CA LEU A 119 26.28 18.23 -11.88
C LEU A 119 26.99 19.27 -12.78
N ASP A 120 27.95 18.86 -13.60
CA ASP A 120 28.74 19.73 -14.47
C ASP A 120 29.13 19.00 -15.77
N GLU A 121 28.17 18.68 -16.64
CA GLU A 121 28.49 18.61 -18.08
C GLU A 121 28.08 19.95 -18.71
N PRO A 122 29.00 20.91 -18.88
CA PRO A 122 28.76 22.01 -19.79
C PRO A 122 28.62 21.41 -21.20
N VAL A 123 27.39 21.41 -21.71
CA VAL A 123 27.06 21.04 -23.10
C VAL A 123 28.09 21.69 -24.02
N PRO A 124 28.99 20.91 -24.65
CA PRO A 124 30.06 21.50 -25.43
C PRO A 124 29.44 22.16 -26.65
N ALA A 125 29.71 23.45 -26.83
CA ALA A 125 29.37 24.26 -27.99
C ALA A 125 30.13 23.82 -29.27
N THR A 126 30.30 22.52 -29.48
CA THR A 126 31.06 21.94 -30.59
C THR A 126 30.15 21.53 -31.77
N ALA A 127 28.87 21.92 -31.75
CA ALA A 127 27.93 21.62 -32.84
C ALA A 127 27.85 22.71 -33.94
N SER A 128 28.82 23.63 -34.07
CA SER A 128 28.76 24.68 -35.11
C SER A 128 30.07 25.04 -35.82
N ALA A 129 31.17 24.30 -35.63
CA ALA A 129 32.47 24.71 -36.19
C ALA A 129 33.12 23.71 -37.17
N SER A 130 32.35 22.86 -37.85
CA SER A 130 32.92 22.01 -38.89
C SER A 130 31.94 21.74 -40.05
N ALA A 131 31.77 22.74 -40.91
CA ALA A 131 31.33 22.49 -42.28
C ALA A 131 31.94 23.53 -43.23
N THR A 132 32.93 23.09 -44.03
CA THR A 132 33.16 23.41 -45.46
C THR A 132 34.62 23.87 -45.77
N PRO A 133 35.27 23.35 -46.85
CA PRO A 133 36.69 22.99 -46.88
C PRO A 133 37.53 23.93 -47.80
N PRO A 134 38.83 23.63 -48.11
CA PRO A 134 39.83 24.63 -48.50
C PRO A 134 39.83 24.94 -50.00
N ILE A 135 40.17 26.18 -50.36
CA ILE A 135 40.54 26.54 -51.74
C ILE A 135 41.83 27.35 -51.70
N ALA A 136 42.89 26.72 -52.20
CA ALA A 136 44.17 27.34 -52.53
C ALA A 136 44.09 27.92 -53.95
N SER A 137 44.52 29.18 -54.13
CA SER A 137 45.28 29.75 -55.26
C SER A 137 45.46 31.24 -55.01
#